data_AF-A0AAE8SN38-F1
#
_entry.id   AF-A0AAE8SN38-F1
#
_cell.length_a   1.000
_cell.length_b   1.000
_cell.length_c   1.000
_cell.angle_alpha   90.00
_cell.angle_beta   90.00
_cell.angle_gamma   90.00
#
_symmetry.space_group_name_H-M   'P 1'
#
loop_
_entity.id
_entity.type
_entity.pdbx_description
1 polymer ?
#
loop_
_entity_poly.entity_id
_entity_poly.type
_entity_poly.pdbx_seq_one_letter_code
_entity_poly.pdbx_strand_id
1 'polypeptide(L)'
;MAQLPADEMIRRYFVLMSDSDQRLADQRGITISELHRTGVRQTLLWGTDKGCWPESETDPRCWVVPSSTQPRFNWGLKTDTGDLQYSDSRFLNSGTVIGPLGDLHNLIDAALSLIEEDWNQDFLFRDSDQFYIAALYARQEYHRMVDLNGGAFPEEVAGRSISKRKNSKDDVTEYHITVDYDYGFTQTECHNYRSV
;
A
#
# COMPACT_ATOMS: atom_id res chain seq x y z
N MET A 1 -2.22 -0.90 21.66
CA MET A 1 -1.40 -0.11 22.63
C MET A 1 -0.03 0.13 22.00
N ALA A 2 0.57 1.30 22.22
CA ALA A 2 1.94 1.58 21.76
C ALA A 2 2.94 0.74 22.57
N GLN A 3 3.74 -0.07 21.89
CA GLN A 3 4.69 -1.01 22.51
C GLN A 3 6.15 -0.52 22.45
N LEU A 4 6.41 0.56 21.70
CA LEU A 4 7.74 1.10 21.47
C LEU A 4 7.82 2.56 21.95
N PRO A 5 9.00 2.99 22.47
CA PRO A 5 9.29 4.41 22.66
C PRO A 5 9.18 5.21 21.35
N ALA A 6 8.78 6.47 21.43
CA ALA A 6 8.54 7.31 20.26
C ALA A 6 9.82 7.55 19.43
N ASP A 7 10.97 7.72 20.08
CA ASP A 7 12.28 7.86 19.45
C ASP A 7 12.67 6.62 18.65
N GLU A 8 12.41 5.43 19.19
CA GLU A 8 12.63 4.16 18.50
C GLU A 8 11.67 4.00 17.30
N MET A 9 10.39 4.40 17.44
CA MET A 9 9.45 4.40 16.32
C MET A 9 9.91 5.33 15.17
N ILE A 10 10.36 6.54 15.50
CA ILE A 10 10.88 7.50 14.51
C ILE A 10 12.14 6.95 13.85
N ARG A 11 13.06 6.36 14.63
CA ARG A 11 14.28 5.74 14.09
C ARG A 11 13.95 4.63 13.10
N ARG A 12 13.00 3.75 13.44
CA ARG A 12 12.55 2.66 12.56
C ARG A 12 11.88 3.16 11.29
N TYR A 13 11.04 4.19 11.40
CA TYR A 13 10.41 4.83 10.25
C TYR A 13 11.44 5.24 9.18
N PHE A 14 12.50 5.95 9.56
CA PHE A 14 13.51 6.38 8.58
C PHE A 14 14.27 5.23 7.93
N VAL A 15 14.55 4.15 8.68
CA VAL A 15 15.16 2.94 8.13
C VAL A 15 14.22 2.28 7.11
N LEU A 16 12.96 2.06 7.48
CA LEU A 16 11.96 1.42 6.62
C LEU A 16 11.69 2.22 5.33
N MET A 17 11.66 3.56 5.41
CA MET A 17 11.51 4.41 4.23
C MET A 17 12.73 4.32 3.31
N SER A 18 13.94 4.38 3.87
CA SER A 18 15.18 4.23 3.11
C SER A 18 15.25 2.87 2.39
N ASP A 19 14.87 1.79 3.08
CA ASP A 19 14.85 0.45 2.50
C ASP A 19 13.78 0.33 1.41
N SER A 20 12.63 0.98 1.57
CA SER A 20 11.56 1.00 0.58
C SER A 20 11.96 1.76 -0.68
N ASP A 21 12.58 2.94 -0.53
CA ASP A 21 13.15 3.69 -1.65
C ASP A 21 14.25 2.92 -2.37
N GLN A 22 15.13 2.23 -1.63
CA GLN A 22 16.18 1.40 -2.22
C GLN A 22 15.58 0.29 -3.08
N ARG A 23 14.55 -0.42 -2.60
CA ARG A 23 13.87 -1.45 -3.39
C ARG A 23 13.27 -0.91 -4.68
N LEU A 24 12.63 0.26 -4.63
CA LEU A 24 12.05 0.90 -5.82
C LEU A 24 13.13 1.34 -6.84
N ALA A 25 14.29 1.77 -6.34
CA ALA A 25 15.44 2.13 -7.17
C ALA A 25 16.08 0.88 -7.81
N ASP A 26 16.23 -0.20 -7.04
CA ASP A 26 16.76 -1.48 -7.51
C ASP A 26 15.89 -2.09 -8.62
N GLN A 27 14.56 -2.05 -8.47
CA GLN A 27 13.61 -2.48 -9.50
C GLN A 27 13.78 -1.75 -10.84
N ARG A 28 14.30 -0.53 -10.81
CA ARG A 28 14.53 0.34 -11.98
C ARG A 28 15.98 0.32 -12.47
N GLY A 29 16.89 -0.29 -11.72
CA GLY A 29 18.33 -0.24 -12.02
C GLY A 29 18.92 1.17 -11.95
N ILE A 30 18.39 2.03 -11.08
CA ILE A 30 18.82 3.41 -10.88
C ILE A 30 19.19 3.68 -9.42
N THR A 31 19.78 4.84 -9.14
CA THR A 31 20.06 5.31 -7.77
C THR A 31 18.80 5.88 -7.09
N ILE A 32 18.77 5.92 -5.75
CA ILE A 32 17.70 6.61 -5.00
C ILE A 32 17.56 8.08 -5.46
N SER A 33 18.67 8.77 -5.68
CA SER A 33 18.66 10.15 -6.18
C SER A 33 18.06 10.30 -7.57
N GLU A 34 18.14 9.27 -8.42
CA GLU A 34 17.46 9.22 -9.72
C GLU A 34 15.97 8.95 -9.56
N LEU A 35 15.61 8.01 -8.70
CA LEU A 35 14.21 7.72 -8.35
C LEU A 35 13.51 8.98 -7.83
N HIS A 36 14.12 9.69 -6.90
CA HIS A 36 13.56 10.90 -6.32
C HIS A 36 13.42 12.05 -7.32
N ARG A 37 14.17 12.05 -8.42
CA ARG A 37 14.04 13.04 -9.52
C ARG A 37 12.83 12.77 -10.41
N THR A 38 12.29 11.55 -10.43
CA THR A 38 11.03 11.24 -11.13
C THR A 38 9.80 11.56 -10.29
N GLY A 39 9.98 11.95 -9.02
CA GLY A 39 8.91 12.22 -8.07
C GLY A 39 8.47 11.00 -7.26
N VAL A 40 8.98 9.81 -7.57
CA VAL A 40 8.72 8.57 -6.82
C VAL A 40 9.52 8.56 -5.52
N ARG A 41 8.82 8.38 -4.40
CA ARG A 41 9.37 8.33 -3.03
C ARG A 41 8.48 7.51 -2.12
N GLN A 42 8.99 7.13 -0.95
CA GLN A 42 8.22 6.52 0.11
C GLN A 42 8.33 7.37 1.38
N THR A 43 7.20 7.95 1.81
CA THR A 43 7.16 8.84 2.98
C THR A 43 5.99 8.54 3.92
N LEU A 44 4.95 7.86 3.44
CA LEU A 44 3.80 7.47 4.25
C LEU A 44 3.83 5.96 4.49
N LEU A 45 4.20 5.55 5.70
CA LEU A 45 4.21 4.16 6.11
C LEU A 45 2.87 3.81 6.78
N TRP A 46 2.11 2.95 6.12
CA TRP A 46 0.83 2.44 6.60
C TRP A 46 0.99 1.06 7.23
N GLY A 47 0.08 0.73 8.15
CA GLY A 47 -0.05 -0.63 8.64
C GLY A 47 -0.47 -1.61 7.54
N THR A 48 -0.40 -2.90 7.86
CA THR A 48 -0.76 -3.98 6.95
C THR A 48 -1.83 -4.90 7.52
N ASP A 49 -2.63 -5.45 6.61
CA ASP A 49 -3.47 -6.61 6.81
C ASP A 49 -2.96 -7.80 5.99
N LYS A 50 -3.26 -9.00 6.51
CA LYS A 50 -3.02 -10.28 5.83
C LYS A 50 -4.07 -10.60 4.77
N GLY A 51 -5.26 -10.01 4.88
CA GLY A 51 -6.35 -10.13 3.92
C GLY A 51 -6.71 -8.78 3.32
N CYS A 52 -7.17 -8.76 2.06
CA CYS A 52 -7.67 -7.54 1.47
C CYS A 52 -9.01 -7.17 2.10
N TRP A 53 -9.14 -5.96 2.64
CA TRP A 53 -10.41 -5.45 3.16
C TRP A 53 -10.72 -4.05 2.61
N PRO A 54 -11.98 -3.76 2.23
CA PRO A 54 -13.04 -4.71 1.94
C PRO A 54 -12.67 -5.72 0.85
N GLU A 55 -13.09 -6.98 1.04
CA GLU A 55 -12.80 -8.08 0.13
C GLU A 55 -13.39 -7.85 -1.26
N SER A 56 -12.62 -8.18 -2.30
CA SER A 56 -13.07 -8.19 -3.69
C SER A 56 -12.11 -8.98 -4.56
N GLU A 57 -12.65 -9.76 -5.50
CA GLU A 57 -11.85 -10.49 -6.48
C GLU A 57 -11.42 -9.61 -7.66
N THR A 58 -12.15 -8.52 -7.90
CA THR A 58 -11.97 -7.69 -9.09
C THR A 58 -11.34 -6.33 -8.80
N ASP A 59 -11.46 -5.84 -7.57
CA ASP A 59 -10.97 -4.51 -7.19
C ASP A 59 -9.43 -4.45 -7.15
N PRO A 60 -8.78 -3.46 -7.79
CA PRO A 60 -7.34 -3.27 -7.79
C PRO A 60 -6.68 -3.40 -6.42
N ARG A 61 -7.36 -2.94 -5.35
CA ARG A 61 -6.86 -2.99 -3.96
C ARG A 61 -6.45 -4.40 -3.53
N CYS A 62 -7.09 -5.42 -4.09
CA CYS A 62 -6.90 -6.80 -3.69
C CYS A 62 -5.95 -7.59 -4.59
N TRP A 63 -5.55 -7.07 -5.76
CA TRP A 63 -4.73 -7.83 -6.70
C TRP A 63 -3.57 -7.05 -7.34
N VAL A 64 -3.63 -5.72 -7.44
CA VAL A 64 -2.58 -4.86 -8.02
C VAL A 64 -1.46 -4.57 -7.02
N VAL A 65 -1.75 -4.64 -5.72
CA VAL A 65 -0.74 -4.30 -4.69
C VAL A 65 0.43 -5.30 -4.68
N PRO A 66 1.67 -4.84 -4.45
CA PRO A 66 2.86 -5.69 -4.46
C PRO A 66 2.75 -6.87 -3.49
N SER A 67 3.42 -7.96 -3.84
CA SER A 67 3.66 -9.06 -2.91
C SER A 67 4.49 -8.60 -1.70
N SER A 68 4.33 -9.30 -0.58
CA SER A 68 5.09 -9.02 0.64
C SER A 68 6.59 -9.17 0.42
N THR A 69 7.38 -8.35 1.13
CA THR A 69 8.84 -8.49 1.21
C THR A 69 9.29 -9.49 2.26
N GLN A 70 8.34 -10.12 2.97
CA GLN A 70 8.64 -11.12 3.99
C GLN A 70 9.41 -12.32 3.40
N PRO A 71 10.30 -12.95 4.19
CA PRO A 71 11.00 -14.14 3.74
C PRO A 71 10.03 -15.25 3.36
N ARG A 72 10.36 -16.02 2.32
CA ARG A 72 9.62 -17.24 1.99
C ARG A 72 9.55 -18.15 3.21
N PHE A 73 8.38 -18.75 3.43
CA PHE A 73 8.10 -19.61 4.57
C PHE A 73 8.15 -18.90 5.93
N ASN A 74 7.81 -17.60 6.00
CA ASN A 74 7.76 -16.82 7.24
C ASN A 74 6.91 -17.50 8.34
N TRP A 75 5.85 -18.20 7.95
CA TRP A 75 4.95 -18.97 8.81
C TRP A 75 5.19 -20.49 8.73
N GLY A 76 6.38 -20.91 8.31
CA GLY A 76 6.74 -22.31 8.08
C GLY A 76 5.99 -22.92 6.89
N LEU A 77 5.72 -24.23 6.97
CA LEU A 77 5.04 -24.98 5.90
C LEU A 77 3.59 -24.55 5.64
N LYS A 78 3.02 -23.73 6.54
CA LYS A 78 1.66 -23.19 6.38
C LYS A 78 1.61 -21.84 5.69
N THR A 79 2.76 -21.25 5.36
CA THR A 79 2.82 -19.96 4.66
C THR A 79 2.02 -20.02 3.37
N ASP A 80 1.09 -19.08 3.19
CA ASP A 80 0.24 -18.94 2.01
C ASP A 80 -0.60 -20.17 1.63
N THR A 81 -1.00 -21.00 2.61
CA THR A 81 -1.93 -22.13 2.35
C THR A 81 -3.39 -21.71 2.19
N GLY A 82 -3.67 -20.42 2.01
CA GLY A 82 -5.03 -19.84 1.92
C GLY A 82 -5.69 -19.55 3.28
N ASP A 83 -4.99 -19.81 4.39
CA ASP A 83 -5.45 -19.44 5.73
C ASP A 83 -4.82 -18.10 6.12
N LEU A 84 -5.67 -17.09 6.34
CA LEU A 84 -5.23 -15.72 6.58
C LEU A 84 -4.27 -15.62 7.76
N GLN A 85 -4.33 -16.49 8.76
CA GLN A 85 -3.39 -16.46 9.89
C GLN A 85 -1.93 -16.78 9.48
N TYR A 86 -1.75 -17.44 8.35
CA TYR A 86 -0.45 -17.83 7.79
C TYR A 86 -0.16 -17.16 6.44
N SER A 87 -0.98 -16.19 6.02
CA SER A 87 -0.69 -15.35 4.88
C SER A 87 0.35 -14.29 5.25
N ASP A 88 1.15 -13.91 4.25
CA ASP A 88 1.99 -12.73 4.37
C ASP A 88 1.16 -11.45 4.37
N SER A 89 1.59 -10.48 5.17
CA SER A 89 0.94 -9.16 5.20
C SER A 89 1.33 -8.36 3.97
N ARG A 90 0.36 -7.77 3.28
CA ARG A 90 0.62 -6.93 2.10
C ARG A 90 -0.45 -5.91 1.78
N PHE A 91 -1.66 -6.08 2.32
CA PHE A 91 -2.76 -5.17 2.05
C PHE A 91 -2.65 -3.99 3.00
N LEU A 92 -2.89 -2.78 2.53
CA LEU A 92 -2.87 -1.59 3.37
C LEU A 92 -3.93 -1.72 4.47
N ASN A 93 -3.58 -1.34 5.70
CA ASN A 93 -4.53 -1.12 6.80
C ASN A 93 -4.58 0.39 7.14
N SER A 94 -5.76 1.02 7.09
CA SER A 94 -5.91 2.46 7.32
C SER A 94 -5.85 2.87 8.79
N GLY A 95 -5.86 1.92 9.73
CA GLY A 95 -5.91 2.20 11.16
C GLY A 95 -4.62 2.82 11.72
N THR A 96 -3.50 2.75 10.99
CA THR A 96 -2.21 3.31 11.44
C THR A 96 -1.40 3.88 10.28
N VAL A 97 -0.79 5.04 10.52
CA VAL A 97 0.15 5.70 9.59
C VAL A 97 1.22 6.47 10.36
N ILE A 98 2.42 6.55 9.79
CA ILE A 98 3.47 7.49 10.19
C ILE A 98 4.10 8.11 8.94
N GLY A 99 4.38 9.41 8.99
CA GLY A 99 5.00 10.14 7.90
C GLY A 99 4.94 11.66 8.10
N PRO A 100 5.46 12.44 7.15
CA PRO A 100 5.41 13.90 7.18
C PRO A 100 3.96 14.39 7.07
N LEU A 101 3.59 15.39 7.87
CA LEU A 101 2.23 15.93 7.89
C LEU A 101 1.76 16.45 6.51
N GLY A 102 2.66 17.06 5.74
CA GLY A 102 2.34 17.60 4.42
C GLY A 102 1.92 16.52 3.42
N ASP A 103 2.67 15.41 3.37
CA ASP A 103 2.35 14.29 2.47
C ASP A 103 1.05 13.60 2.92
N LEU A 104 0.83 13.46 4.24
CA LEU A 104 -0.40 12.90 4.77
C LEU A 104 -1.61 13.78 4.42
N HIS A 105 -1.50 15.10 4.56
CA HIS A 105 -2.54 16.04 4.13
C HIS A 105 -2.88 15.87 2.65
N ASN A 106 -1.88 15.83 1.78
CA ASN A 106 -2.09 15.65 0.34
C ASN A 106 -2.82 14.34 0.02
N LEU A 107 -2.48 13.24 0.71
CA LEU A 107 -3.14 11.96 0.55
C LEU A 107 -4.60 11.99 1.06
N ILE A 108 -4.85 12.62 2.20
CA ILE A 108 -6.20 12.75 2.74
C ILE A 108 -7.09 13.61 1.82
N ASP A 109 -6.56 14.72 1.28
CA ASP A 109 -7.27 15.54 0.29
C ASP A 109 -7.61 14.75 -0.97
N ALA A 110 -6.68 13.90 -1.43
CA ALA A 110 -6.93 13.00 -2.56
C ALA A 110 -7.99 11.93 -2.25
N ALA A 111 -8.01 11.40 -1.02
CA ALA A 111 -9.01 10.43 -0.59
C ALA A 111 -10.40 11.06 -0.49
N LEU A 112 -10.51 12.29 0.05
CA LEU A 112 -11.75 13.05 0.08
C LEU A 112 -12.24 13.39 -1.33
N SER A 113 -11.34 13.79 -2.22
CA SER A 113 -11.69 14.03 -3.63
C SER A 113 -12.21 12.74 -4.30
N LEU A 114 -11.60 11.59 -4.01
CA LEU A 114 -12.06 10.30 -4.52
C LEU A 114 -13.44 9.92 -3.97
N ILE A 115 -13.69 10.20 -2.68
CA ILE A 115 -15.01 10.04 -2.08
C ILE A 115 -16.02 10.90 -2.83
N GLU A 116 -15.76 12.20 -3.01
CA GLU A 116 -16.68 13.11 -3.69
C GLU A 116 -16.99 12.70 -5.15
N GLU A 117 -15.99 12.18 -5.86
CA GLU A 117 -16.12 11.73 -7.25
C GLU A 117 -16.91 10.42 -7.38
N ASP A 118 -16.65 9.44 -6.50
CA ASP A 118 -17.20 8.08 -6.58
C ASP A 118 -18.34 7.84 -5.56
N TRP A 119 -18.82 8.88 -4.86
CA TRP A 119 -19.79 8.72 -3.80
C TRP A 119 -21.09 8.12 -4.34
N ASN A 120 -21.49 7.00 -3.74
CA ASN A 120 -22.73 6.32 -4.05
C ASN A 120 -23.41 5.88 -2.76
N GLN A 121 -24.62 6.37 -2.52
CA GLN A 121 -25.40 6.03 -1.34
C GLN A 121 -25.64 4.52 -1.19
N ASP A 122 -25.77 3.80 -2.29
CA ASP A 122 -26.05 2.36 -2.30
C ASP A 122 -24.78 1.51 -2.16
N PHE A 123 -23.60 2.13 -2.25
CA PHE A 123 -22.34 1.43 -2.05
C PHE A 123 -22.10 1.18 -0.56
N LEU A 124 -21.88 -0.09 -0.19
CA LEU A 124 -21.72 -0.52 1.20
C LEU A 124 -20.52 0.15 1.89
N PHE A 125 -19.43 0.38 1.16
CA PHE A 125 -18.18 0.91 1.72
C PHE A 125 -17.96 2.41 1.40
N ARG A 126 -19.04 3.14 1.07
CA ARG A 126 -19.01 4.59 0.74
C ARG A 126 -18.42 5.49 1.82
N ASP A 127 -18.39 5.02 3.07
CA ASP A 127 -17.85 5.74 4.22
C ASP A 127 -16.58 5.07 4.79
N SER A 128 -15.96 4.14 4.04
CA SER A 128 -14.79 3.37 4.50
C SER A 128 -13.48 4.05 4.12
N ASP A 129 -12.80 4.62 5.10
CA ASP A 129 -11.43 5.11 5.00
C ASP A 129 -10.47 4.05 4.41
N GLN A 130 -10.57 2.81 4.89
CA GLN A 130 -9.83 1.65 4.41
C GLN A 130 -9.99 1.43 2.91
N PHE A 131 -11.22 1.54 2.39
CA PHE A 131 -11.49 1.38 0.97
C PHE A 131 -10.80 2.47 0.14
N TYR A 132 -10.98 3.74 0.49
CA TYR A 132 -10.49 4.87 -0.31
C TYR A 132 -8.97 5.02 -0.27
N ILE A 133 -8.34 4.86 0.91
CA ILE A 133 -6.88 4.95 1.03
C ILE A 133 -6.21 3.78 0.30
N ALA A 134 -6.74 2.56 0.45
CA ALA A 134 -6.21 1.41 -0.29
C ALA A 134 -6.42 1.57 -1.81
N ALA A 135 -7.51 2.23 -2.27
CA ALA A 135 -7.73 2.51 -3.69
C ALA A 135 -6.65 3.42 -4.27
N LEU A 136 -6.24 4.45 -3.52
CA LEU A 136 -5.13 5.34 -3.91
C LEU A 136 -3.78 4.61 -3.89
N TYR A 137 -3.57 3.72 -2.92
CA TYR A 137 -2.39 2.85 -2.91
C TYR A 137 -2.34 1.94 -4.15
N ALA A 138 -3.43 1.25 -4.46
CA ALA A 138 -3.50 0.39 -5.65
C ALA A 138 -3.34 1.19 -6.95
N ARG A 139 -3.88 2.42 -7.01
CA ARG A 139 -3.64 3.35 -8.11
C ARG A 139 -2.16 3.65 -8.27
N GLN A 140 -1.47 3.99 -7.19
CA GLN A 140 -0.04 4.26 -7.23
C GLN A 140 0.75 3.06 -7.76
N GLU A 141 0.51 1.88 -7.21
CA GLU A 141 1.23 0.66 -7.59
C GLU A 141 0.91 0.25 -9.04
N TYR A 142 -0.33 0.43 -9.49
CA TYR A 142 -0.70 0.29 -10.91
C TYR A 142 0.17 1.17 -11.81
N HIS A 143 0.27 2.46 -11.49
CA HIS A 143 1.03 3.41 -12.29
C HIS A 143 2.54 3.14 -12.24
N ARG A 144 3.07 2.71 -11.10
CA ARG A 144 4.47 2.27 -10.97
C ARG A 144 4.75 1.05 -11.84
N MET A 145 3.84 0.07 -11.90
CA MET A 145 3.99 -1.09 -12.78
C MET A 145 3.93 -0.72 -14.25
N VAL A 146 3.02 0.17 -14.64
CA VAL A 146 2.94 0.69 -16.01
C VAL A 146 4.23 1.41 -16.41
N ASP A 147 4.77 2.26 -15.54
CA ASP A 147 6.06 2.95 -15.73
C ASP A 147 7.21 1.96 -15.93
N LEU A 148 7.34 0.97 -15.02
CA LEU A 148 8.35 -0.07 -15.07
C LEU A 148 8.32 -0.90 -16.37
N ASN A 149 7.14 -1.02 -16.99
CA ASN A 149 6.91 -1.87 -18.16
C ASN A 149 6.67 -1.04 -19.44
N GLY A 150 7.30 0.14 -19.54
CA GLY A 150 7.34 0.92 -20.78
C GLY A 150 5.98 1.49 -21.19
N GLY A 151 5.09 1.75 -20.24
CA GLY A 151 3.76 2.29 -20.48
C GLY A 151 2.64 1.25 -20.63
N ALA A 152 2.94 -0.04 -20.44
CA ALA A 152 1.96 -1.12 -20.47
C ALA A 152 1.84 -1.79 -19.10
N PHE A 153 0.63 -2.19 -18.71
CA PHE A 153 0.44 -2.99 -17.50
C PHE A 153 0.83 -4.45 -17.78
N PRO A 154 1.66 -5.11 -16.95
CA PRO A 154 2.29 -6.38 -17.30
C PRO A 154 1.38 -7.61 -17.13
N GLU A 155 0.26 -7.50 -16.43
CA GLU A 155 -0.65 -8.63 -16.16
C GLU A 155 -1.93 -8.60 -16.99
N GLU A 156 -2.50 -9.79 -17.21
CA GLU A 156 -3.83 -9.93 -17.81
C GLU A 156 -4.91 -9.45 -16.83
N VAL A 157 -5.71 -8.46 -17.23
CA VAL A 157 -6.75 -7.89 -16.38
C VAL A 157 -7.91 -8.89 -16.16
N ALA A 158 -8.19 -9.78 -17.11
CA ALA A 158 -9.13 -10.92 -16.97
C ALA A 158 -10.47 -10.62 -16.25
N GLY A 159 -11.10 -9.49 -16.57
CA GLY A 159 -12.39 -9.08 -15.97
C GLY A 159 -12.29 -8.38 -14.61
N ARG A 160 -11.06 -8.17 -14.10
CA ARG A 160 -10.78 -7.33 -12.94
C ARG A 160 -10.85 -5.85 -13.30
N SER A 161 -11.14 -4.97 -12.36
CA SER A 161 -11.04 -3.53 -12.59
C SER A 161 -9.59 -3.08 -12.44
N ILE A 162 -9.22 -2.04 -13.18
CA ILE A 162 -7.93 -1.33 -13.06
C ILE A 162 -8.21 0.12 -12.69
N SER A 163 -7.21 0.81 -12.15
CA SER A 163 -7.35 2.23 -11.80
C SER A 163 -7.64 3.06 -13.06
N LYS A 164 -8.73 3.82 -13.06
CA LYS A 164 -9.11 4.70 -14.20
C LYS A 164 -8.22 5.93 -14.22
N ARG A 165 -7.56 6.27 -15.32
CA ARG A 165 -6.90 7.59 -15.45
C ARG A 165 -7.94 8.69 -15.30
N LYS A 166 -7.60 9.77 -14.57
CA LYS A 166 -8.43 10.97 -14.55
C LYS A 166 -8.16 11.75 -15.83
N ASN A 167 -9.19 12.26 -16.49
CA ASN A 167 -9.05 13.06 -17.72
C ASN A 167 -8.59 14.52 -17.44
N SER A 168 -7.83 14.73 -16.36
CA SER A 168 -7.28 16.03 -15.96
C SER A 168 -5.78 16.07 -16.25
N LYS A 169 -5.26 17.27 -16.53
CA LYS A 169 -3.80 17.48 -16.62
C LYS A 169 -3.09 17.31 -15.27
N ASP A 170 -3.85 17.32 -14.18
CA ASP A 170 -3.36 17.20 -12.80
C ASP A 170 -3.65 15.81 -12.22
N ASP A 171 -3.64 14.76 -13.05
CA ASP A 171 -3.87 13.38 -12.57
C ASP A 171 -2.68 12.89 -11.72
N VAL A 172 -2.76 13.12 -10.41
CA VAL A 172 -1.78 12.64 -9.43
C VAL A 172 -1.93 11.13 -9.25
N THR A 173 -0.83 10.41 -9.46
CA THR A 173 -0.77 8.95 -9.34
C THR A 173 0.28 8.48 -8.35
N GLU A 174 1.04 9.39 -7.75
CA GLU A 174 2.13 9.09 -6.82
C GLU A 174 1.85 9.81 -5.50
N TYR A 175 1.56 9.04 -4.45
CA TYR A 175 1.12 9.54 -3.14
C TYR A 175 2.10 9.18 -2.02
N HIS A 176 3.27 8.63 -2.39
CA HIS A 176 4.34 8.22 -1.49
C HIS A 176 3.93 7.18 -0.44
N ILE A 177 2.94 6.34 -0.79
CA ILE A 177 2.39 5.30 0.08
C ILE A 177 3.28 4.05 0.03
N THR A 178 3.64 3.55 1.21
CA THR A 178 4.18 2.21 1.41
C THR A 178 3.50 1.54 2.59
N VAL A 179 3.57 0.22 2.65
CA VAL A 179 3.00 -0.57 3.75
C VAL A 179 4.09 -1.27 4.56
N ASP A 180 3.83 -1.50 5.84
CA ASP A 180 4.72 -2.16 6.80
C ASP A 180 4.63 -3.70 6.67
N TYR A 181 5.26 -4.26 5.64
CA TYR A 181 5.24 -5.71 5.36
C TYR A 181 5.74 -6.54 6.55
N ASP A 182 6.73 -6.06 7.28
CA ASP A 182 7.47 -6.81 8.31
C ASP A 182 7.03 -6.48 9.74
N TYR A 183 5.96 -5.70 9.92
CA TYR A 183 5.49 -5.22 11.23
C TYR A 183 6.58 -4.48 12.03
N GLY A 184 7.44 -3.73 11.35
CA GLY A 184 8.54 -2.99 11.96
C GLY A 184 8.06 -1.79 12.79
N PHE A 185 6.91 -1.23 12.43
CA PHE A 185 6.26 -0.07 13.04
C PHE A 185 4.97 -0.45 13.76
N THR A 186 4.10 -1.24 13.14
CA THR A 186 2.77 -1.57 13.66
C THR A 186 2.40 -3.01 13.35
N GLN A 187 1.63 -3.64 14.24
CA GLN A 187 1.08 -4.96 14.02
C GLN A 187 -0.44 -4.90 14.20
N THR A 188 -1.17 -5.01 13.10
CA THR A 188 -2.63 -5.14 13.13
C THR A 188 -3.00 -6.48 13.74
N GLU A 189 -3.92 -6.50 14.71
CA GLU A 189 -4.27 -7.73 15.43
C GLU A 189 -5.09 -8.72 14.58
N CYS A 190 -5.86 -8.22 13.62
CA CYS A 190 -6.71 -9.05 12.76
C CYS A 190 -5.86 -10.10 12.02
N HIS A 191 -6.20 -11.39 12.21
CA HIS A 191 -5.43 -12.54 11.68
C HIS A 191 -3.96 -12.64 12.11
N ASN A 192 -3.51 -11.86 13.11
CA ASN A 192 -2.19 -11.96 13.75
C ASN A 192 -2.28 -12.55 15.17
N TYR A 193 -3.30 -13.34 15.46
CA TYR A 193 -3.46 -13.96 16.77
C TYR A 193 -2.33 -14.97 17.05
N ARG A 194 -1.90 -15.01 18.31
CA ARG A 194 -0.96 -16.03 18.78
C ARG A 194 -1.58 -17.40 18.58
N SER A 195 -0.99 -18.21 17.71
CA SER A 195 -1.20 -19.67 17.76
C SER A 195 -0.67 -20.14 19.13
N VAL A 196 -1.58 -20.59 20.00
CA VAL A 196 -1.25 -21.23 21.28
C VAL A 196 -0.75 -22.65 21.02
#